data_AF-A0A363TPD5-F1
#
_entry.id   AF-A0A363TPD5-F1
#
_cell.length_a   1.000
_cell.length_b   1.000
_cell.length_c   1.000
_cell.angle_alpha   90.00
_cell.angle_beta   90.00
_cell.angle_gamma   90.00
#
_symmetry.space_group_name_H-M   'P 1'
#
loop_
_entity.id
_entity.type
_entity.pdbx_description
1 polymer ?
#
loop_
_entity_poly.entity_id
_entity_poly.type
_entity_poly.pdbx_seq_one_letter_code
_entity_poly.pdbx_strand_id
1 'polypeptide(L)'
;MIHLAGFTFWWDAQAKRTPFFQRFLDALRNDPNAAANNYYFDVVTSHQYFRPDTVYDLTLWHHTMMRAYGFDKPVWLVETNAAPSLDPTWLAPGSQFKITLEEQAAFIVQAFAMGLAGGAERIAVYKMADTPGDKAANPEPFGLVRMDGSHRPAFAAFQIAASHLSGFRSATLDRRNEVAQVTVDRGTQTTTVLWSRVPSPQRVTLGARAGSALVVNTQTGATWTQGAVGGQYTLNLPGAICTQPADGGCVVGGWPLMVIERGGGGAAPSASQAVSLTAGQPVTLAGSVPVTLPTRLAATATATPTSTPTLTPTATLTPTPLPTQTPTATATPTVTPSVTPSLTPTPNTAVSSPAFDARSGLVAGGILLVFIAAFVLRPRQK
;
A
#
# COMPACT_ATOMS: atom_id res chain seq x y z
N MET A 1 1.98 8.88 20.02
CA MET A 1 2.49 7.94 19.01
C MET A 1 3.22 8.74 17.95
N ILE A 2 4.50 8.50 17.80
CA ILE A 2 5.39 9.16 16.84
C ILE A 2 5.68 8.18 15.72
N HIS A 3 5.30 8.53 14.50
CA HIS A 3 5.68 7.79 13.31
C HIS A 3 7.08 8.21 12.88
N LEU A 4 7.95 7.24 12.62
CA LEU A 4 9.11 7.51 11.78
C LEU A 4 8.57 7.93 10.41
N ALA A 5 9.08 9.04 9.86
CA ALA A 5 8.63 9.54 8.57
C ALA A 5 8.77 8.46 7.49
N GLY A 6 7.83 8.40 6.54
CA GLY A 6 7.97 7.51 5.38
C GLY A 6 9.24 7.84 4.60
N PHE A 7 9.99 6.81 4.20
CA PHE A 7 11.22 6.94 3.43
C PHE A 7 11.25 5.95 2.27
N THR A 8 12.04 6.27 1.25
CA THR A 8 12.11 5.49 0.02
C THR A 8 13.30 4.54 0.03
N PHE A 9 13.03 3.24 0.18
CA PHE A 9 14.07 2.20 0.12
C PHE A 9 14.77 2.16 -1.25
N TRP A 10 13.98 2.21 -2.33
CA TRP A 10 14.48 1.98 -3.70
C TRP A 10 15.40 3.06 -4.23
N TRP A 11 15.27 4.31 -3.77
CA TRP A 11 16.18 5.39 -4.18
C TRP A 11 17.62 5.16 -3.69
N ASP A 12 17.77 4.67 -2.46
CA ASP A 12 19.08 4.32 -1.92
C ASP A 12 19.60 3.05 -2.59
N ALA A 13 18.75 2.02 -2.75
CA ALA A 13 19.14 0.76 -3.40
C ALA A 13 19.61 0.96 -4.86
N GLN A 14 18.86 1.72 -5.67
CA GLN A 14 19.22 2.01 -7.06
C GLN A 14 20.48 2.87 -7.16
N ALA A 15 20.65 3.83 -6.25
CA ALA A 15 21.86 4.64 -6.15
C ALA A 15 23.05 3.89 -5.51
N LYS A 16 22.89 2.61 -5.15
CA LYS A 16 23.89 1.78 -4.45
C LYS A 16 24.39 2.41 -3.15
N ARG A 17 23.50 3.08 -2.43
CA ARG A 17 23.76 3.68 -1.10
C ARG A 17 23.23 2.76 -0.01
N THR A 18 23.90 2.73 1.14
CA THR A 18 23.37 2.11 2.37
C THR A 18 21.96 2.64 2.64
N PRO A 19 20.91 1.83 2.84
CA PRO A 19 19.55 2.34 3.02
C PRO A 19 19.38 3.33 4.18
N PHE A 20 18.52 4.34 4.03
CA PHE A 20 18.27 5.37 5.04
C PHE A 20 17.97 4.79 6.41
N PHE A 21 17.09 3.78 6.48
CA PHE A 21 16.73 3.18 7.76
C PHE A 21 17.93 2.57 8.47
N GLN A 22 18.86 1.94 7.74
CA GLN A 22 20.10 1.45 8.33
C GLN A 22 20.97 2.59 8.86
N ARG A 23 21.16 3.65 8.08
CA ARG A 23 21.93 4.84 8.54
C ARG A 23 21.29 5.49 9.78
N PHE A 24 19.96 5.52 9.85
CA PHE A 24 19.22 6.00 10.99
C PHE A 24 19.45 5.12 12.23
N LEU A 25 19.37 3.80 12.09
CA LEU A 25 19.68 2.87 13.18
C LEU A 25 21.14 2.98 13.64
N ASP A 26 22.09 3.18 12.72
CA ASP A 26 23.50 3.44 13.05
C ASP A 26 23.67 4.71 13.88
N ALA A 27 22.95 5.78 13.54
CA ALA A 27 22.94 7.00 14.34
C ALA A 27 22.37 6.75 15.75
N LEU A 28 21.27 6.00 15.87
CA LEU A 28 20.68 5.64 17.16
C LEU A 28 21.62 4.81 18.04
N ARG A 29 22.38 3.88 17.45
CA ARG A 29 23.37 3.07 18.19
C ARG A 29 24.46 3.93 18.84
N ASN A 30 24.79 5.05 18.21
CA ASN A 30 25.82 5.98 18.70
C ASN A 30 25.25 7.07 19.63
N ASP A 31 23.93 7.11 19.84
CA ASP A 31 23.29 8.07 20.76
C ASP A 31 22.97 7.40 22.12
N PRO A 32 23.67 7.77 23.20
CA PRO A 32 23.43 7.19 24.52
C PRO A 32 22.04 7.51 25.09
N ASN A 33 21.35 8.53 24.57
CA ASN A 33 20.01 8.91 25.00
C ASN A 33 18.91 8.16 24.24
N ALA A 34 19.24 7.43 23.17
CA ALA A 34 18.24 6.81 22.30
C ALA A 34 17.30 5.88 23.07
N ALA A 35 17.83 4.93 23.84
CA ALA A 35 17.00 3.99 24.61
C ALA A 35 16.09 4.70 25.62
N ALA A 36 16.60 5.70 26.33
CA ALA A 36 15.85 6.49 27.31
C ALA A 36 14.69 7.29 26.65
N ASN A 37 14.84 7.66 25.38
CA ASN A 37 13.84 8.38 24.60
C ASN A 37 13.03 7.45 23.68
N ASN A 38 12.99 6.15 23.98
CA ASN A 38 12.33 5.14 23.15
C ASN A 38 12.73 5.28 21.66
N TYR A 39 14.02 5.44 21.37
CA TYR A 39 14.60 5.58 20.03
C TYR A 39 13.96 6.66 19.14
N TYR A 40 13.22 7.62 19.71
CA TYR A 40 12.57 8.76 19.05
C TYR A 40 11.45 8.43 18.05
N PHE A 41 10.93 7.20 18.03
CA PHE A 41 9.73 6.82 17.26
C PHE A 41 8.99 5.66 17.92
N ASP A 42 7.68 5.57 17.74
CA ASP A 42 6.88 4.45 18.23
C ASP A 42 6.60 3.41 17.14
N VAL A 43 6.53 3.85 15.87
CA VAL A 43 6.14 3.03 14.72
C VAL A 43 7.04 3.32 13.52
N VAL A 44 7.51 2.27 12.84
CA VAL A 44 8.14 2.40 11.52
C VAL A 44 7.04 2.51 10.46
N THR A 45 7.07 3.59 9.69
CA THR A 45 6.15 3.81 8.58
C THR A 45 6.76 3.32 7.27
N SER A 46 6.12 2.34 6.63
CA SER A 46 6.57 1.76 5.36
C SER A 46 5.59 2.10 4.23
N HIS A 47 6.14 2.45 3.06
CA HIS A 47 5.37 2.74 1.84
C HIS A 47 5.85 1.77 0.75
N GLN A 48 5.02 0.82 0.33
CA GLN A 48 5.41 -0.25 -0.60
C GLN A 48 4.39 -0.41 -1.71
N TYR A 49 4.83 -0.36 -2.97
CA TYR A 49 3.93 -0.30 -4.13
C TYR A 49 4.23 -1.39 -5.16
N PHE A 50 3.23 -1.71 -5.98
CA PHE A 50 3.26 -2.54 -7.20
C PHE A 50 3.60 -4.02 -7.06
N ARG A 51 4.54 -4.41 -6.19
CA ARG A 51 4.99 -5.80 -6.02
C ARG A 51 4.63 -6.35 -4.64
N PRO A 52 3.67 -7.30 -4.52
CA PRO A 52 3.28 -7.91 -3.24
C PRO A 52 4.46 -8.59 -2.54
N ASP A 53 5.34 -9.17 -3.33
CA ASP A 53 6.61 -9.74 -2.91
C ASP A 53 7.48 -8.78 -2.08
N THR A 54 7.67 -7.55 -2.58
CA THR A 54 8.45 -6.54 -1.89
C THR A 54 7.71 -5.95 -0.69
N VAL A 55 6.37 -6.01 -0.68
CA VAL A 55 5.57 -5.67 0.51
C VAL A 55 5.95 -6.58 1.68
N TYR A 56 6.06 -7.89 1.45
CA TYR A 56 6.54 -8.83 2.47
C TYR A 56 8.01 -8.56 2.82
N ASP A 57 8.90 -8.58 1.82
CA ASP A 57 10.34 -8.56 2.03
C ASP A 57 10.79 -7.32 2.80
N LEU A 58 10.28 -6.15 2.42
CA LEU A 58 10.68 -4.90 3.05
C LEU A 58 10.01 -4.73 4.42
N THR A 59 8.79 -5.23 4.63
CA THR A 59 8.18 -5.22 5.97
C THR A 59 9.00 -6.08 6.94
N LEU A 60 9.34 -7.30 6.54
CA LEU A 60 10.17 -8.21 7.33
C LEU A 60 11.59 -7.65 7.54
N TRP A 61 12.15 -6.97 6.54
CA TRP A 61 13.46 -6.35 6.62
C TRP A 61 13.51 -5.28 7.73
N HIS A 62 12.48 -4.46 7.90
CA HIS A 62 12.46 -3.47 8.99
C HIS A 62 12.54 -4.13 10.37
N HIS A 63 11.76 -5.18 10.61
CA HIS A 63 11.85 -5.97 11.85
C HIS A 63 13.23 -6.61 12.03
N THR A 64 13.78 -7.20 10.97
CA THR A 64 15.11 -7.82 10.99
C THR A 64 16.19 -6.80 11.36
N MET A 65 16.13 -5.61 10.77
CA MET A 65 17.04 -4.52 11.05
C MET A 65 16.91 -4.01 12.47
N MET A 66 15.70 -3.73 12.97
CA MET A 66 15.54 -3.28 14.37
C MET A 66 16.06 -4.32 15.36
N ARG A 67 15.73 -5.61 15.16
CA ARG A 67 16.16 -6.71 16.04
C ARG A 67 17.69 -6.83 16.08
N ALA A 68 18.37 -6.60 14.97
CA ALA A 68 19.84 -6.55 14.92
C ALA A 68 20.43 -5.39 15.76
N TYR A 69 19.62 -4.41 16.15
CA TYR A 69 19.99 -3.29 17.04
C TYR A 69 19.41 -3.46 18.46
N GLY A 70 18.86 -4.64 18.79
CA GLY A 70 18.46 -5.01 20.13
C GLY A 70 17.05 -4.56 20.55
N PHE A 71 16.23 -4.09 19.61
CA PHE A 71 14.84 -3.73 19.88
C PHE A 71 13.93 -4.14 18.71
N ASP A 72 12.63 -4.11 18.91
CA ASP A 72 11.67 -4.30 17.81
C ASP A 72 10.44 -3.44 18.07
N LYS A 73 9.87 -2.89 17.01
CA LYS A 73 8.72 -1.98 17.09
C LYS A 73 7.72 -2.28 15.99
N PRO A 74 6.45 -1.87 16.18
CA PRO A 74 5.45 -2.00 15.13
C PRO A 74 5.91 -1.40 13.80
N VAL A 75 5.63 -2.13 12.72
CA VAL A 75 5.72 -1.64 11.35
C VAL A 75 4.30 -1.42 10.84
N TRP A 76 3.99 -0.22 10.37
CA TRP A 76 2.72 0.09 9.72
C TRP A 76 2.98 0.37 8.24
N LEU A 77 2.30 -0.38 7.38
CA LEU A 77 2.27 -0.15 5.94
C LEU A 77 1.19 0.89 5.65
N VAL A 78 1.50 2.17 5.81
CA VAL A 78 0.48 3.22 5.71
C VAL A 78 0.13 3.60 4.27
N GLU A 79 0.97 3.22 3.32
CA GLU A 79 0.72 3.39 1.90
C GLU A 79 1.13 2.14 1.12
N THR A 80 0.14 1.51 0.48
CA THR A 80 0.37 0.49 -0.55
C THR A 80 -0.70 0.54 -1.63
N ASN A 81 -0.32 0.30 -2.88
CA ASN A 81 -1.20 0.07 -4.02
C ASN A 81 -0.39 -0.34 -5.26
N ALA A 82 -1.07 -0.70 -6.35
CA ALA A 82 -0.52 -0.79 -7.69
C ALA A 82 -1.42 0.04 -8.62
N ALA A 83 -1.04 1.28 -8.92
CA ALA A 83 -1.89 2.15 -9.72
C ALA A 83 -2.14 1.56 -11.13
N PRO A 84 -3.39 1.44 -11.58
CA PRO A 84 -3.75 0.88 -12.88
C PRO A 84 -3.40 1.88 -13.99
N SER A 85 -2.14 1.87 -14.42
CA SER A 85 -1.64 2.72 -15.51
C SER A 85 -2.41 2.52 -16.82
N LEU A 86 -3.08 1.37 -16.96
CA LEU A 86 -3.88 0.98 -18.12
C LEU A 86 -5.40 1.17 -17.90
N ASP A 87 -5.83 1.93 -16.89
CA ASP A 87 -7.24 2.31 -16.76
C ASP A 87 -7.67 3.10 -18.01
N PRO A 88 -8.65 2.62 -18.80
CA PRO A 88 -9.08 3.31 -20.03
C PRO A 88 -9.67 4.70 -19.77
N THR A 89 -10.11 4.97 -18.54
CA THR A 89 -10.64 6.29 -18.13
C THR A 89 -9.55 7.25 -17.65
N TRP A 90 -8.36 6.73 -17.34
CA TRP A 90 -7.21 7.52 -16.89
C TRP A 90 -5.91 6.80 -17.24
N LEU A 91 -5.51 6.88 -18.50
CA LEU A 91 -4.25 6.31 -18.95
C LEU A 91 -3.07 7.09 -18.37
N ALA A 92 -2.08 6.37 -17.85
CA ALA A 92 -0.79 6.90 -17.39
C ALA A 92 0.33 6.38 -18.31
N PRO A 93 0.50 6.98 -19.51
CA PRO A 93 1.60 6.60 -20.40
C PRO A 93 2.95 6.90 -19.73
N GLY A 94 3.94 6.04 -19.95
CA GLY A 94 5.26 6.19 -19.34
C GLY A 94 5.43 5.61 -17.93
N SER A 95 4.37 5.09 -17.29
CA SER A 95 4.49 4.36 -16.02
C SER A 95 5.52 3.23 -16.07
N GLN A 96 6.34 3.12 -15.02
CA GLN A 96 7.36 2.06 -14.89
C GLN A 96 6.73 0.67 -14.85
N PHE A 97 5.59 0.53 -14.16
CA PHE A 97 4.83 -0.71 -14.10
C PHE A 97 3.57 -0.58 -14.94
N LYS A 98 3.31 -1.59 -15.77
CA LYS A 98 2.06 -1.70 -16.53
C LYS A 98 1.08 -2.53 -15.73
N ILE A 99 -0.01 -1.90 -15.28
CA ILE A 99 -0.99 -2.49 -14.38
C ILE A 99 -2.41 -2.28 -14.94
N THR A 100 -3.19 -3.35 -15.06
CA THR A 100 -4.62 -3.28 -15.40
C THR A 100 -5.49 -3.01 -14.16
N LEU A 101 -6.79 -2.74 -14.37
CA LEU A 101 -7.76 -2.61 -13.28
C LEU A 101 -7.87 -3.89 -12.44
N GLU A 102 -7.76 -5.05 -13.09
CA GLU A 102 -7.79 -6.37 -12.46
C GLU A 102 -6.50 -6.62 -11.66
N GLU A 103 -5.34 -6.24 -12.19
CA GLU A 103 -4.07 -6.36 -11.47
C GLU A 103 -4.02 -5.42 -10.26
N GLN A 104 -4.55 -4.19 -10.34
CA GLN A 104 -4.71 -3.35 -9.15
C GLN A 104 -5.54 -4.08 -8.08
N ALA A 105 -6.67 -4.65 -8.47
CA ALA A 105 -7.58 -5.31 -7.53
C ALA A 105 -6.98 -6.59 -6.92
N ALA A 106 -6.31 -7.42 -7.72
CA ALA A 106 -5.58 -8.59 -7.23
C ALA A 106 -4.43 -8.18 -6.29
N PHE A 107 -3.70 -7.10 -6.63
CA PHE A 107 -2.64 -6.55 -5.80
C PHE A 107 -3.13 -6.18 -4.40
N ILE A 108 -4.31 -5.55 -4.25
CA ILE A 108 -4.82 -5.15 -2.93
C ILE A 108 -4.90 -6.36 -1.99
N VAL A 109 -5.48 -7.48 -2.44
CA VAL A 109 -5.59 -8.69 -1.62
C VAL A 109 -4.22 -9.30 -1.34
N GLN A 110 -3.37 -9.41 -2.36
CA GLN A 110 -2.03 -9.99 -2.24
C GLN A 110 -1.15 -9.17 -1.29
N ALA A 111 -1.15 -7.84 -1.41
CA ALA A 111 -0.37 -6.92 -0.58
C ALA A 111 -0.83 -6.94 0.88
N PHE A 112 -2.13 -7.06 1.15
CA PHE A 112 -2.62 -7.21 2.52
C PHE A 112 -2.12 -8.53 3.13
N ALA A 113 -2.27 -9.65 2.43
CA ALA A 113 -1.78 -10.94 2.90
C ALA A 113 -0.26 -10.92 3.14
N MET A 114 0.52 -10.39 2.18
CA MET A 114 1.97 -10.29 2.26
C MET A 114 2.45 -9.33 3.34
N GLY A 115 1.78 -8.20 3.52
CA GLY A 115 2.09 -7.24 4.58
C GLY A 115 1.87 -7.83 5.97
N LEU A 116 0.74 -8.52 6.18
CA LEU A 116 0.45 -9.21 7.44
C LEU A 116 1.50 -10.29 7.72
N ALA A 117 1.82 -11.12 6.73
CA ALA A 117 2.84 -12.16 6.87
C ALA A 117 4.25 -11.60 7.11
N GLY A 118 4.54 -10.39 6.62
CA GLY A 118 5.79 -9.67 6.86
C GLY A 118 5.88 -9.03 8.24
N GLY A 119 4.78 -9.00 9.00
CA GLY A 119 4.72 -8.46 10.37
C GLY A 119 4.06 -7.08 10.48
N ALA A 120 3.41 -6.57 9.43
CA ALA A 120 2.72 -5.28 9.52
C ALA A 120 1.53 -5.37 10.51
N GLU A 121 1.48 -4.46 11.48
CA GLU A 121 0.37 -4.38 12.44
C GLU A 121 -0.85 -3.66 11.83
N ARG A 122 -0.61 -2.72 10.91
CA ARG A 122 -1.65 -1.98 10.20
C ARG A 122 -1.25 -1.78 8.75
N ILE A 123 -2.24 -1.87 7.87
CA ILE A 123 -2.09 -1.70 6.42
C ILE A 123 -3.14 -0.72 5.93
N ALA A 124 -2.73 0.28 5.15
CA ALA A 124 -3.60 1.25 4.50
C ALA A 124 -3.33 1.29 2.99
N VAL A 125 -4.41 1.47 2.23
CA VAL A 125 -4.35 1.64 0.78
C VAL A 125 -4.14 3.11 0.46
N TYR A 126 -3.19 3.40 -0.43
CA TYR A 126 -3.10 4.69 -1.10
C TYR A 126 -3.77 4.59 -2.48
N LYS A 127 -5.02 4.99 -2.67
CA LYS A 127 -5.87 5.76 -1.74
C LYS A 127 -7.34 5.55 -2.02
N MET A 128 -8.21 6.10 -1.17
CA MET A 128 -9.66 5.93 -1.30
C MET A 128 -10.22 6.47 -2.63
N ALA A 129 -9.95 7.73 -2.95
CA ALA A 129 -10.53 8.39 -4.12
C ALA A 129 -9.49 9.21 -4.89
N ASP A 130 -9.68 9.28 -6.20
CA ASP A 130 -8.97 10.25 -7.05
C ASP A 130 -9.44 11.67 -6.74
N THR A 131 -8.54 12.64 -6.89
CA THR A 131 -8.82 14.07 -6.71
C THR A 131 -8.35 14.89 -7.91
N PRO A 132 -8.89 16.10 -8.14
CA PRO A 132 -8.50 16.92 -9.28
C PRO A 132 -7.01 17.25 -9.35
N GLY A 133 -6.32 17.32 -8.19
CA GLY A 133 -4.89 17.63 -8.12
C GLY A 133 -3.96 16.46 -8.43
N ASP A 134 -4.49 15.23 -8.49
CA ASP A 134 -3.64 14.03 -8.54
C ASP A 134 -2.80 14.01 -9.79
N LYS A 135 -3.39 14.26 -10.97
CA LYS A 135 -2.70 14.13 -12.25
C LYS A 135 -1.45 15.01 -12.34
N ALA A 136 -1.48 16.18 -11.68
CA ALA A 136 -0.34 17.09 -11.62
C ALA A 136 0.73 16.64 -10.62
N ALA A 137 0.34 16.01 -9.52
CA ALA A 137 1.24 15.50 -8.49
C ALA A 137 1.89 14.16 -8.86
N ASN A 138 1.09 13.25 -9.43
CA ASN A 138 1.51 11.95 -9.94
C ASN A 138 0.55 11.53 -11.07
N PRO A 139 1.04 11.26 -12.29
CA PRO A 139 0.17 10.90 -13.42
C PRO A 139 -0.64 9.61 -13.22
N GLU A 140 -0.25 8.73 -12.29
CA GLU A 140 -0.87 7.41 -12.06
C GLU A 140 -2.14 7.48 -11.18
N PRO A 141 -3.27 6.83 -11.57
CA PRO A 141 -4.55 6.94 -10.86
C PRO A 141 -4.69 5.94 -9.70
N PHE A 142 -4.33 6.33 -8.48
CA PHE A 142 -4.32 5.43 -7.32
C PHE A 142 -5.68 5.14 -6.67
N GLY A 143 -6.72 5.93 -6.92
CA GLY A 143 -7.99 5.83 -6.20
C GLY A 143 -8.65 4.46 -6.34
N LEU A 144 -9.28 3.95 -5.28
CA LEU A 144 -10.25 2.87 -5.38
C LEU A 144 -11.58 3.37 -5.98
N VAL A 145 -11.86 4.67 -5.81
CA VAL A 145 -13.01 5.40 -6.34
C VAL A 145 -12.50 6.49 -7.29
N ARG A 146 -13.14 6.61 -8.46
CA ARG A 146 -12.84 7.66 -9.44
C ARG A 146 -13.40 9.01 -8.98
N MET A 147 -12.97 10.09 -9.64
CA MET A 147 -13.47 11.45 -9.36
C MET A 147 -15.00 11.59 -9.57
N ASP A 148 -15.59 10.79 -10.45
CA ASP A 148 -17.04 10.77 -10.70
C ASP A 148 -17.83 9.92 -9.69
N GLY A 149 -17.15 9.36 -8.68
CA GLY A 149 -17.74 8.49 -7.66
C GLY A 149 -17.88 7.03 -8.08
N SER A 150 -17.57 6.67 -9.33
CA SER A 150 -17.61 5.27 -9.76
C SER A 150 -16.49 4.45 -9.12
N HIS A 151 -16.77 3.20 -8.77
CA HIS A 151 -15.80 2.32 -8.13
C HIS A 151 -14.91 1.62 -9.18
N ARG A 152 -13.61 1.50 -8.89
CA ARG A 152 -12.72 0.55 -9.57
C ARG A 152 -12.90 -0.85 -8.96
N PRO A 153 -12.58 -1.95 -9.67
CA PRO A 153 -12.64 -3.30 -9.11
C PRO A 153 -11.87 -3.46 -7.79
N ALA A 154 -10.80 -2.68 -7.61
CA ALA A 154 -10.00 -2.66 -6.38
C ALA A 154 -10.78 -2.24 -5.13
N PHE A 155 -11.88 -1.48 -5.28
CA PHE A 155 -12.77 -1.15 -4.16
C PHE A 155 -13.42 -2.40 -3.55
N ALA A 156 -13.98 -3.27 -4.39
CA ALA A 156 -14.59 -4.52 -3.95
C ALA A 156 -13.53 -5.48 -3.38
N ALA A 157 -12.35 -5.55 -4.02
CA ALA A 157 -11.24 -6.35 -3.52
C ALA A 157 -10.77 -5.89 -2.12
N PHE A 158 -10.74 -4.58 -1.87
CA PHE A 158 -10.46 -4.02 -0.54
C PHE A 158 -11.53 -4.44 0.50
N GLN A 159 -12.82 -4.39 0.15
CA GLN A 159 -13.89 -4.84 1.04
C GLN A 159 -13.76 -6.33 1.40
N ILE A 160 -13.43 -7.18 0.43
CA ILE A 160 -13.20 -8.62 0.62
C ILE A 160 -11.99 -8.84 1.53
N ALA A 161 -10.86 -8.17 1.25
CA ALA A 161 -9.66 -8.24 2.09
C ALA A 161 -9.95 -7.81 3.53
N ALA A 162 -10.60 -6.65 3.73
CA ALA A 162 -10.97 -6.17 5.05
C ALA A 162 -11.90 -7.15 5.78
N SER A 163 -12.88 -7.75 5.10
CA SER A 163 -13.83 -8.68 5.72
C SER A 163 -13.16 -9.99 6.17
N HIS A 164 -12.23 -10.51 5.38
CA HIS A 164 -11.67 -11.84 5.56
C HIS A 164 -10.27 -11.88 6.18
N LEU A 165 -9.63 -10.71 6.36
CA LEU A 165 -8.32 -10.59 7.01
C LEU A 165 -8.34 -9.72 8.29
N SER A 166 -9.40 -8.95 8.53
CA SER A 166 -9.55 -8.23 9.81
C SER A 166 -9.65 -9.17 11.00
N GLY A 167 -9.26 -8.67 12.18
CA GLY A 167 -9.19 -9.47 13.41
C GLY A 167 -8.06 -10.49 13.41
N PHE A 168 -7.08 -10.35 12.52
CA PHE A 168 -5.89 -11.18 12.52
C PHE A 168 -5.14 -11.07 13.86
N ARG A 169 -4.45 -12.15 14.22
CA ARG A 169 -3.55 -12.24 15.38
C ARG A 169 -2.11 -12.46 14.93
N SER A 170 -1.94 -13.25 13.88
CA SER A 170 -0.66 -13.52 13.24
C SER A 170 -0.89 -13.95 11.79
N ALA A 171 0.16 -13.92 10.98
CA ALA A 171 0.14 -14.46 9.62
C ALA A 171 1.50 -15.05 9.27
N THR A 172 1.50 -16.08 8.43
CA THR A 172 2.70 -16.77 7.95
C THR A 172 2.70 -16.85 6.43
N LEU A 173 3.85 -16.58 5.82
CA LEU A 173 4.09 -16.89 4.42
C LEU A 173 4.55 -18.35 4.34
N ASP A 174 3.65 -19.25 3.97
CA ASP A 174 3.90 -20.70 3.98
C ASP A 174 4.59 -21.16 2.70
N ARG A 175 4.38 -20.42 1.60
CA ARG A 175 4.90 -20.76 0.28
C ARG A 175 5.04 -19.53 -0.60
N ARG A 176 6.10 -19.45 -1.40
CA ARG A 176 6.37 -18.38 -2.37
C ARG A 176 7.23 -18.86 -3.55
N ASN A 177 6.73 -19.82 -4.31
CA ASN A 177 7.31 -20.25 -5.59
C ASN A 177 6.29 -19.92 -6.72
N GLU A 178 5.92 -20.84 -7.60
CA GLU A 178 4.86 -20.62 -8.60
C GLU A 178 3.50 -20.29 -7.96
N VAL A 179 3.30 -20.67 -6.70
CA VAL A 179 2.14 -20.31 -5.89
C VAL A 179 2.61 -19.56 -4.65
N ALA A 180 1.87 -18.51 -4.29
CA ALA A 180 1.97 -17.93 -2.98
C ALA A 180 0.87 -18.47 -2.07
N GLN A 181 1.23 -18.71 -0.81
CA GLN A 181 0.31 -19.10 0.24
C GLN A 181 0.60 -18.29 1.49
N VAL A 182 -0.40 -17.57 1.97
CA VAL A 182 -0.37 -16.91 3.27
C VAL A 182 -1.47 -17.45 4.15
N THR A 183 -1.13 -17.96 5.33
CA THR A 183 -2.11 -18.32 6.35
C THR A 183 -2.23 -17.18 7.36
N VAL A 184 -3.46 -16.70 7.59
CA VAL A 184 -3.78 -15.69 8.59
C VAL A 184 -4.60 -16.32 9.72
N ASP A 185 -4.06 -16.28 10.94
CA ASP A 185 -4.80 -16.65 12.15
C ASP A 185 -5.70 -15.50 12.58
N ARG A 186 -6.99 -15.77 12.76
CA ARG A 186 -8.00 -14.81 13.26
C ARG A 186 -8.67 -15.32 14.54
N GLY A 187 -7.99 -16.20 15.28
CA GLY A 187 -8.47 -16.81 16.51
C GLY A 187 -9.39 -17.99 16.27
N THR A 188 -10.70 -17.74 16.14
CA THR A 188 -11.69 -18.83 15.92
C THR A 188 -11.75 -19.30 14.48
N GLN A 189 -11.05 -18.61 13.58
CA GLN A 189 -10.99 -18.88 12.16
C GLN A 189 -9.58 -18.70 11.64
N THR A 190 -9.25 -19.46 10.60
CA THR A 190 -8.06 -19.26 9.77
C THR A 190 -8.50 -18.84 8.37
N THR A 191 -7.79 -17.89 7.78
CA THR A 191 -7.93 -17.53 6.36
C THR A 191 -6.64 -17.83 5.63
N THR A 192 -6.64 -18.81 4.73
CA THR A 192 -5.51 -19.10 3.85
C THR A 192 -5.74 -18.43 2.50
N VAL A 193 -4.85 -17.51 2.11
CA VAL A 193 -4.88 -16.79 0.83
C VAL A 193 -3.91 -17.46 -0.14
N LEU A 194 -4.42 -17.85 -1.31
CA LEU A 194 -3.68 -18.60 -2.33
C LEU A 194 -3.78 -17.91 -3.69
N TRP A 195 -2.68 -17.73 -4.40
CA TRP A 195 -2.69 -17.24 -5.79
C TRP A 195 -1.52 -17.79 -6.61
N SER A 196 -1.71 -17.85 -7.93
CA SER A 196 -0.62 -18.14 -8.87
C SER A 196 0.30 -16.92 -8.98
N ARG A 197 1.61 -17.09 -8.82
CA ARG A 197 2.62 -16.05 -9.09
C ARG A 197 3.03 -16.01 -10.56
N VAL A 198 2.51 -16.91 -11.39
CA VAL A 198 2.89 -17.10 -12.80
C VAL A 198 1.67 -17.03 -13.73
N PRO A 199 1.86 -16.84 -15.06
CA PRO A 199 0.75 -16.79 -16.01
C PRO A 199 -0.05 -18.09 -16.14
N SER A 200 0.55 -19.24 -15.79
CA SER A 200 -0.13 -20.52 -15.87
C SER A 200 -1.09 -20.73 -14.69
N PRO A 201 -2.30 -21.27 -14.93
CA PRO A 201 -3.18 -21.73 -13.86
C PRO A 201 -2.50 -22.81 -13.01
N GLN A 202 -2.83 -22.85 -11.73
CA GLN A 202 -2.24 -23.78 -10.78
C GLN A 202 -3.33 -24.65 -10.15
N ARG A 203 -3.13 -25.97 -10.13
CA ARG A 203 -3.92 -26.85 -9.27
C ARG A 203 -3.17 -27.03 -7.95
N VAL A 204 -3.81 -26.64 -6.85
CA VAL A 204 -3.25 -26.64 -5.51
C VAL A 204 -3.93 -27.71 -4.66
N THR A 205 -3.13 -28.44 -3.92
CA THR A 205 -3.58 -29.35 -2.86
C THR A 205 -3.18 -28.74 -1.52
N LEU A 206 -4.18 -28.29 -0.75
CA LEU A 206 -4.03 -27.66 0.55
C LEU A 206 -4.42 -28.66 1.65
N GLY A 207 -3.59 -28.84 2.67
CA GLY A 207 -3.96 -29.62 3.85
C GLY A 207 -5.13 -28.96 4.59
N ALA A 208 -6.17 -29.74 4.87
CA ALA A 208 -7.37 -29.24 5.54
C ALA A 208 -7.19 -29.22 7.06
N ARG A 209 -7.59 -28.12 7.69
CA ARG A 209 -7.67 -27.94 9.15
C ARG A 209 -9.04 -28.32 9.70
N ALA A 210 -10.05 -28.37 8.84
CA ALA A 210 -11.42 -28.75 9.14
C ALA A 210 -11.96 -29.72 8.08
N GLY A 211 -13.12 -30.32 8.35
CA GLY A 211 -13.81 -31.18 7.37
C GLY A 211 -14.35 -30.41 6.15
N SER A 212 -14.48 -29.09 6.26
CA SER A 212 -14.86 -28.19 5.17
C SER A 212 -14.38 -26.76 5.39
N ALA A 213 -14.26 -26.02 4.29
CA ALA A 213 -13.92 -24.61 4.27
C ALA A 213 -14.93 -23.80 3.46
N LEU A 214 -15.13 -22.53 3.81
CA LEU A 214 -15.73 -21.55 2.90
C LEU A 214 -14.62 -21.02 1.99
N VAL A 215 -14.77 -21.15 0.68
CA VAL A 215 -13.84 -20.57 -0.28
C VAL A 215 -14.46 -19.32 -0.89
N VAL A 216 -13.67 -18.24 -0.96
CA VAL A 216 -14.05 -16.95 -1.55
C VAL A 216 -13.19 -16.72 -2.78
N ASN A 217 -13.83 -16.50 -3.93
CA ASN A 217 -13.18 -15.98 -5.12
C ASN A 217 -13.09 -14.45 -4.99
N THR A 218 -11.89 -13.90 -4.88
CA THR A 218 -11.74 -12.46 -4.61
C THR A 218 -11.93 -11.58 -5.83
N GLN A 219 -12.02 -12.16 -7.03
CA GLN A 219 -12.37 -11.44 -8.26
C GLN A 219 -13.85 -11.12 -8.33
N THR A 220 -14.69 -12.10 -7.99
CA THR A 220 -16.15 -12.03 -8.19
C THR A 220 -16.92 -11.83 -6.88
N GLY A 221 -16.28 -12.09 -5.74
CA GLY A 221 -16.95 -12.20 -4.44
C GLY A 221 -17.78 -13.47 -4.27
N ALA A 222 -17.79 -14.37 -5.26
CA ALA A 222 -18.52 -15.63 -5.18
C ALA A 222 -17.94 -16.52 -4.09
N THR A 223 -18.81 -17.26 -3.40
CA THR A 223 -18.41 -18.18 -2.34
C THR A 223 -18.98 -19.57 -2.54
N TRP A 224 -18.25 -20.59 -2.09
CA TRP A 224 -18.72 -21.97 -2.07
C TRP A 224 -18.14 -22.73 -0.87
N THR A 225 -18.78 -23.83 -0.50
CA THR A 225 -18.23 -24.74 0.52
C THR A 225 -17.39 -25.81 -0.15
N GLN A 226 -16.15 -25.96 0.29
CA GLN A 226 -15.23 -27.00 -0.15
C GLN A 226 -15.13 -28.07 0.94
N GLY A 227 -15.55 -29.30 0.64
CA GLY A 227 -15.34 -30.45 1.52
C GLY A 227 -13.89 -30.95 1.43
N ALA A 228 -13.35 -31.40 2.56
CA ALA A 228 -12.05 -32.06 2.60
C ALA A 228 -12.19 -33.52 2.15
N VAL A 229 -11.32 -33.96 1.25
CA VAL A 229 -11.21 -35.36 0.80
C VAL A 229 -9.82 -35.84 1.20
N GLY A 230 -9.75 -36.92 1.98
CA GLY A 230 -8.46 -37.41 2.51
C GLY A 230 -7.70 -36.38 3.35
N GLY A 231 -8.41 -35.48 4.03
CA GLY A 231 -7.81 -34.39 4.81
C GLY A 231 -7.22 -33.25 3.97
N GLN A 232 -7.64 -33.08 2.72
CA GLN A 232 -7.13 -32.05 1.82
C GLN A 232 -8.24 -31.37 1.01
N TYR A 233 -7.96 -30.14 0.57
CA TYR A 233 -8.73 -29.42 -0.44
C TYR A 233 -7.95 -29.35 -1.75
N THR A 234 -8.62 -29.62 -2.86
CA THR A 234 -8.06 -29.39 -4.20
C THR A 234 -8.70 -28.15 -4.80
N LEU A 235 -7.89 -27.17 -5.16
CA LEU A 235 -8.32 -25.85 -5.62
C LEU A 235 -7.64 -25.53 -6.96
N ASN A 236 -8.37 -24.88 -7.87
CA ASN A 236 -7.78 -24.36 -9.11
C ASN A 236 -7.64 -22.85 -8.98
N LEU A 237 -6.41 -22.36 -9.10
CA LEU A 237 -6.07 -20.95 -9.11
C LEU A 237 -5.96 -20.47 -10.56
N PRO A 238 -6.59 -19.34 -10.92
CA PRO A 238 -6.35 -18.73 -12.21
C PRO A 238 -4.89 -18.28 -12.32
N GLY A 239 -4.36 -18.31 -13.55
CA GLY A 239 -3.07 -17.73 -13.85
C GLY A 239 -3.07 -16.20 -13.72
N ALA A 240 -1.89 -15.61 -13.55
CA ALA A 240 -1.73 -14.16 -13.56
C ALA A 240 -1.97 -13.57 -14.97
N ILE A 241 -2.57 -12.38 -15.03
CA ILE A 241 -2.63 -11.58 -16.27
C ILE A 241 -1.20 -11.31 -16.75
N CYS A 242 -0.32 -10.97 -15.79
CA CYS A 242 1.11 -10.84 -16.01
C CYS A 242 1.43 -9.82 -17.09
N THR A 243 0.78 -8.66 -17.05
CA THR A 243 1.07 -7.55 -17.97
C THR A 243 2.56 -7.20 -17.96
N GLN A 244 3.22 -7.42 -16.83
CA GLN A 244 4.67 -7.29 -16.70
C GLN A 244 5.27 -8.46 -15.89
N PRO A 245 6.30 -9.15 -16.41
CA PRO A 245 7.03 -10.17 -15.68
C PRO A 245 7.92 -9.57 -14.57
N ALA A 246 8.25 -10.39 -13.59
CA ALA A 246 9.13 -10.09 -12.47
C ALA A 246 9.99 -11.31 -12.13
N ASP A 247 11.03 -11.12 -11.31
CA ASP A 247 11.89 -12.22 -10.89
C ASP A 247 11.06 -13.30 -10.16
N GLY A 248 11.03 -14.51 -10.73
CA GLY A 248 10.27 -15.63 -10.19
C GLY A 248 8.75 -15.55 -10.39
N GLY A 249 8.24 -14.71 -11.31
CA GLY A 249 6.81 -14.66 -11.63
C GLY A 249 6.37 -13.38 -12.35
N CYS A 250 5.27 -12.81 -11.88
CA CYS A 250 4.64 -11.60 -12.39
C CYS A 250 4.73 -10.47 -11.36
N VAL A 251 4.72 -9.21 -11.82
CA VAL A 251 4.69 -8.03 -10.91
C VAL A 251 3.51 -8.12 -9.95
N VAL A 252 2.34 -8.50 -10.48
CA VAL A 252 1.15 -8.88 -9.70
C VAL A 252 0.76 -10.30 -10.10
N GLY A 253 0.48 -11.15 -9.12
CA GLY A 253 0.03 -12.51 -9.37
C GLY A 253 -1.44 -12.59 -9.80
N GLY A 254 -1.93 -13.80 -10.04
CA GLY A 254 -3.33 -14.07 -10.39
C GLY A 254 -4.30 -13.75 -9.26
N TRP A 255 -5.59 -13.81 -9.58
CA TRP A 255 -6.65 -13.57 -8.61
C TRP A 255 -6.59 -14.55 -7.43
N PRO A 256 -6.55 -14.04 -6.19
CA PRO A 256 -6.52 -14.91 -5.03
C PRO A 256 -7.82 -15.69 -4.81
N LEU A 257 -7.67 -16.89 -4.23
CA LEU A 257 -8.72 -17.54 -3.46
C LEU A 257 -8.43 -17.38 -1.97
N MET A 258 -9.48 -17.17 -1.16
CA MET A 258 -9.39 -17.27 0.29
C MET A 258 -10.11 -18.51 0.78
N VAL A 259 -9.42 -19.37 1.51
CA VAL A 259 -9.95 -20.59 2.12
C VAL A 259 -10.13 -20.33 3.61
N ILE A 260 -11.37 -20.33 4.09
CA ILE A 260 -11.72 -19.94 5.46
C ILE A 260 -12.20 -21.17 6.20
N GLU A 261 -11.48 -21.52 7.25
CA GLU A 261 -11.76 -22.69 8.09
C GLU A 261 -12.18 -22.24 9.50
N ARG A 262 -13.19 -22.90 10.06
CA ARG A 262 -13.62 -22.72 11.46
C ARG A 262 -13.01 -23.82 12.32
N GLY A 263 -12.45 -23.46 13.48
CA GLY A 263 -11.80 -24.39 14.39
C GLY A 263 -10.43 -23.87 14.83
N GLY A 264 -10.15 -23.93 16.14
CA GLY A 264 -8.96 -23.32 16.73
C GLY A 264 -7.67 -24.08 16.43
N GLY A 265 -6.70 -23.38 15.83
CA GLY A 265 -5.27 -23.38 16.17
C GLY A 265 -4.45 -24.69 16.31
N GLY A 266 -4.98 -25.86 15.97
CA GLY A 266 -4.32 -27.13 16.33
C GLY A 266 -3.18 -27.57 15.40
N ALA A 267 -3.28 -27.30 14.09
CA ALA A 267 -2.25 -27.69 13.13
C ALA A 267 -1.38 -26.48 12.74
N ALA A 268 -0.07 -26.66 12.66
CA ALA A 268 0.78 -25.64 12.05
C ALA A 268 0.41 -25.45 10.57
N PRO A 269 0.51 -24.23 10.02
CA PRO A 269 0.46 -24.02 8.57
C PRO A 269 1.39 -24.98 7.84
N SER A 270 0.83 -25.68 6.86
CA SER A 270 1.58 -26.58 5.99
C SER A 270 1.56 -26.00 4.59
N ALA A 271 2.73 -25.93 3.96
CA ALA A 271 2.86 -25.49 2.58
C ALA A 271 2.03 -26.41 1.67
N SER A 272 1.21 -25.81 0.81
CA SER A 272 0.46 -26.55 -0.20
C SER A 272 1.38 -27.15 -1.26
N GLN A 273 0.93 -28.26 -1.85
CA GLN A 273 1.52 -28.79 -3.08
C GLN A 273 0.83 -28.11 -4.27
N ALA A 274 1.54 -27.84 -5.37
CA ALA A 274 0.87 -27.43 -6.61
C ALA A 274 1.54 -27.99 -7.86
N VAL A 275 0.72 -28.11 -8.89
CA VAL A 275 1.10 -28.50 -10.24
C VAL A 275 0.59 -27.44 -11.20
N SER A 276 1.48 -26.97 -12.08
CA SER A 276 1.11 -26.06 -13.17
C SER A 276 0.25 -26.79 -14.18
N LEU A 277 -0.88 -26.19 -14.55
CA LEU A 277 -1.77 -26.71 -15.58
C LEU A 277 -1.34 -26.19 -16.95
N THR A 278 -1.21 -27.09 -17.92
CA THR A 278 -0.98 -26.70 -19.32
C THR A 278 -2.26 -26.11 -19.90
N ALA A 279 -2.15 -25.00 -20.63
CA ALA A 279 -3.29 -24.42 -21.35
C ALA A 279 -3.90 -25.47 -22.30
N GLY A 280 -5.19 -25.77 -22.15
CA GLY A 280 -5.91 -26.76 -22.95
C GLY A 280 -6.36 -28.02 -22.20
N GLN A 281 -6.02 -28.21 -20.92
CA GLN A 281 -6.69 -29.23 -20.11
C GLN A 281 -8.08 -28.75 -19.65
N PRO A 282 -9.17 -29.47 -19.94
CA PRO A 282 -10.48 -29.10 -19.45
C PRO A 282 -10.51 -29.17 -17.92
N VAL A 283 -10.78 -28.02 -17.29
CA VAL A 283 -11.06 -27.93 -15.86
C VAL A 283 -12.57 -28.07 -15.69
N THR A 284 -13.03 -29.25 -15.30
CA THR A 284 -14.41 -29.43 -14.83
C THR A 284 -14.54 -28.80 -13.45
N LEU A 285 -15.32 -27.72 -13.36
CA LEU A 285 -15.84 -27.22 -12.09
C LEU A 285 -16.82 -28.28 -11.56
N ALA A 286 -16.36 -29.13 -10.64
CA ALA A 286 -17.26 -30.02 -9.92
C ALA A 286 -18.14 -29.17 -8.98
N GLY A 287 -19.37 -28.85 -9.40
CA GLY A 287 -20.38 -28.26 -8.52
C GLY A 287 -21.33 -27.20 -9.10
N SER A 288 -21.37 -26.93 -10.40
CA SER A 288 -22.40 -26.02 -10.93
C SER A 288 -23.74 -26.74 -11.13
N VAL A 289 -24.69 -26.48 -10.23
CA VAL A 289 -26.12 -26.60 -10.55
C VAL A 289 -26.41 -25.72 -11.78
N PRO A 290 -27.09 -26.20 -12.84
CA PRO A 290 -27.37 -25.37 -14.00
C PRO A 290 -28.35 -24.25 -13.60
N VAL A 291 -27.85 -23.03 -13.51
CA VAL A 291 -28.67 -21.82 -13.56
C VAL A 291 -28.80 -21.44 -15.03
N THR A 292 -30.02 -21.51 -15.55
CA THR A 292 -30.37 -21.06 -16.89
C THR A 292 -30.11 -19.55 -16.97
N LEU A 293 -29.08 -19.15 -17.69
CA LEU A 293 -28.81 -17.76 -18.04
C LEU A 293 -29.89 -17.32 -19.06
N PRO A 294 -30.58 -16.17 -18.89
CA PRO A 294 -31.43 -15.67 -19.96
C PRO A 294 -30.55 -15.29 -21.17
N THR A 295 -30.86 -15.90 -22.30
CA THR A 295 -30.26 -15.69 -23.61
C THR A 295 -30.35 -14.20 -23.98
N ARG A 296 -29.20 -13.52 -24.12
CA ARG A 296 -29.17 -12.18 -24.72
C ARG A 296 -29.63 -12.28 -26.16
N LEU A 297 -30.70 -11.57 -26.50
CA LEU A 297 -31.10 -11.30 -27.88
C LEU A 297 -29.94 -10.59 -28.60
N ALA A 298 -29.52 -11.17 -29.72
CA ALA A 298 -28.61 -10.54 -30.67
C ALA A 298 -29.31 -9.34 -31.31
N ALA A 299 -28.87 -8.13 -30.99
CA ALA A 299 -29.28 -6.92 -31.68
C ALA A 299 -28.32 -6.67 -32.85
N THR A 300 -28.81 -6.87 -34.07
CA THR A 300 -28.15 -6.48 -35.32
C THR A 300 -28.18 -4.95 -35.42
N ALA A 301 -27.05 -4.28 -35.20
CA ALA A 301 -26.94 -2.84 -35.41
C ALA A 301 -26.49 -2.55 -36.85
N THR A 302 -27.39 -1.99 -37.65
CA THR A 302 -27.11 -1.43 -38.98
C THR A 302 -26.31 -0.13 -38.81
N ALA A 303 -25.12 -0.05 -39.42
CA ALA A 303 -24.29 1.15 -39.38
C ALA A 303 -24.91 2.28 -40.23
N THR A 304 -25.12 3.45 -39.63
CA THR A 304 -25.42 4.70 -40.33
C THR A 304 -24.12 5.52 -40.45
N PRO A 305 -23.78 6.08 -41.63
CA PRO A 305 -22.55 6.85 -41.78
C PRO A 305 -22.64 8.16 -40.98
N THR A 306 -21.65 8.37 -40.10
CA THR A 306 -21.50 9.60 -39.31
C THR A 306 -20.58 10.57 -40.06
N SER A 307 -20.96 11.85 -40.14
CA SER A 307 -20.22 12.90 -40.84
C SER A 307 -18.82 13.11 -40.29
N THR A 308 -17.83 13.16 -41.17
CA THR A 308 -16.43 13.48 -40.88
C THR A 308 -16.29 14.90 -40.31
N PRO A 309 -15.70 15.10 -39.10
CA PRO A 309 -15.43 16.45 -38.60
C PRO A 309 -14.27 17.09 -39.37
N THR A 310 -14.45 18.35 -39.76
CA THR A 310 -13.43 19.20 -40.42
C THR A 310 -12.38 19.65 -39.40
N LEU A 311 -11.10 19.46 -39.72
CA LEU A 311 -9.98 19.90 -38.88
C LEU A 311 -9.92 21.44 -38.81
N THR A 312 -10.02 21.99 -37.60
CA THR A 312 -9.76 23.41 -37.33
C THR A 312 -8.25 23.60 -37.10
N PRO A 313 -7.59 24.60 -37.73
CA PRO A 313 -6.14 24.79 -37.59
C PRO A 313 -5.75 25.13 -36.16
N THR A 314 -4.73 24.44 -35.65
CA THR A 314 -4.13 24.61 -34.33
C THR A 314 -3.33 25.91 -34.27
N ALA A 315 -3.55 26.73 -33.24
CA ALA A 315 -2.77 27.94 -33.01
C ALA A 315 -1.31 27.61 -32.62
N THR A 316 -0.36 28.23 -33.32
CA THR A 316 1.08 28.14 -33.04
C THR A 316 1.41 28.83 -31.73
N LEU A 317 2.06 28.13 -30.80
CA LEU A 317 2.50 28.68 -29.52
C LEU A 317 3.73 29.58 -29.71
N THR A 318 3.63 30.83 -29.25
CA THR A 318 4.74 31.78 -29.16
C THR A 318 5.66 31.39 -27.99
N PRO A 319 6.99 31.31 -28.16
CA PRO A 319 7.90 30.94 -27.08
C PRO A 319 7.92 31.99 -25.96
N THR A 320 7.74 31.53 -24.73
CA THR A 320 7.84 32.32 -23.49
C THR A 320 9.31 32.66 -23.20
N PRO A 321 9.67 33.92 -22.88
CA PRO A 321 11.05 34.27 -22.58
C PRO A 321 11.55 33.62 -21.27
N LEU A 322 12.80 33.14 -21.30
CA LEU A 322 13.48 32.50 -20.18
C LEU A 322 13.81 33.52 -19.07
N PRO A 323 13.65 33.19 -17.77
CA PRO A 323 13.93 34.14 -16.70
C PRO A 323 15.43 34.44 -16.57
N THR A 324 15.76 35.72 -16.46
CA THR A 324 17.12 36.23 -16.23
C THR A 324 17.49 36.08 -14.74
N GLN A 325 18.63 35.45 -14.47
CA GLN A 325 19.17 35.27 -13.12
C GLN A 325 19.45 36.64 -12.45
N THR A 326 18.83 36.87 -11.28
CA THR A 326 19.10 38.05 -10.44
C THR A 326 20.37 37.79 -9.60
N PRO A 327 21.35 38.71 -9.54
CA PRO A 327 22.56 38.49 -8.76
C PRO A 327 22.28 38.48 -7.25
N THR A 328 22.94 37.56 -6.55
CA THR A 328 22.87 37.39 -5.08
C THR A 328 23.74 38.44 -4.39
N ALA A 329 23.21 39.10 -3.36
CA ALA A 329 23.94 40.11 -2.59
C ALA A 329 25.06 39.49 -1.73
N THR A 330 26.26 40.07 -1.82
CA THR A 330 27.43 39.71 -1.01
C THR A 330 27.28 40.21 0.42
N ALA A 331 27.55 39.35 1.41
CA ALA A 331 27.49 39.70 2.83
C ALA A 331 28.60 40.71 3.23
N THR A 332 28.22 41.75 3.97
CA THR A 332 29.14 42.74 4.56
C THR A 332 29.75 42.20 5.86
N PRO A 333 31.06 42.37 6.12
CA PRO A 333 31.69 41.89 7.35
C PRO A 333 31.23 42.68 8.58
N THR A 334 30.95 41.96 9.67
CA THR A 334 30.57 42.52 10.97
C THR A 334 31.83 42.90 11.76
N VAL A 335 31.92 44.16 12.20
CA VAL A 335 33.01 44.66 13.05
C VAL A 335 32.76 44.22 14.51
N THR A 336 33.77 43.63 15.14
CA THR A 336 33.74 43.26 16.57
C THR A 336 34.16 44.48 17.41
N PRO A 337 33.35 44.96 18.37
CA PRO A 337 33.77 46.04 19.26
C PRO A 337 34.72 45.53 20.35
N SER A 338 35.79 46.28 20.60
CA SER A 338 36.73 46.09 21.71
C SER A 338 36.21 46.79 22.97
N VAL A 339 36.25 46.11 24.12
CA VAL A 339 35.75 46.63 25.41
C VAL A 339 36.93 47.12 26.25
N THR A 340 36.96 48.41 26.57
CA THR A 340 37.86 49.00 27.57
C THR A 340 37.11 49.16 28.90
N PRO A 341 37.63 48.72 30.06
CA PRO A 341 36.96 48.92 31.34
C PRO A 341 37.20 50.34 31.86
N SER A 342 36.15 51.00 32.34
CA SER A 342 36.25 52.25 33.10
C SER A 342 35.48 52.11 34.41
N LEU A 343 36.09 52.62 35.48
CA LEU A 343 35.68 52.43 36.88
C LEU A 343 34.52 53.34 37.29
N THR A 344 33.65 52.78 38.13
CA THR A 344 32.45 53.36 38.77
C THR A 344 32.78 54.56 39.67
N PRO A 345 31.80 55.47 39.92
CA PRO A 345 31.01 55.36 41.17
C PRO A 345 29.50 55.67 41.03
N THR A 346 28.70 54.93 41.81
CA THR A 346 27.25 55.03 42.15
C THR A 346 26.90 56.26 43.02
N PRO A 347 25.63 56.49 43.45
CA PRO A 347 24.30 56.17 42.88
C PRO A 347 23.30 57.36 42.92
N ASN A 348 22.14 57.27 42.27
CA ASN A 348 20.87 57.72 42.88
C ASN A 348 19.62 57.18 42.18
N THR A 349 18.64 56.86 43.01
CA THR A 349 17.33 56.26 42.76
C THR A 349 16.34 57.19 42.05
N ALA A 350 15.53 56.66 41.11
CA ALA A 350 14.13 57.06 40.92
C ALA A 350 13.35 56.02 40.11
N VAL A 351 12.13 55.76 40.57
CA VAL A 351 11.12 54.82 40.07
C VAL A 351 10.27 55.50 39.01
N SER A 352 9.95 54.82 37.89
CA SER A 352 8.63 54.89 37.22
C SER A 352 8.59 54.03 35.95
N SER A 353 7.61 53.12 35.86
CA SER A 353 7.10 52.59 34.59
C SER A 353 6.39 53.69 33.79
N PRO A 354 6.24 53.51 32.47
CA PRO A 354 4.88 53.34 31.96
C PRO A 354 4.74 52.27 30.88
N ALA A 355 3.51 51.77 30.76
CA ALA A 355 3.00 50.99 29.64
C ALA A 355 2.79 51.87 28.40
N PHE A 356 2.88 51.28 27.19
CA PHE A 356 2.11 51.60 25.98
C PHE A 356 2.51 50.54 24.93
N ASP A 357 1.68 49.61 24.47
CA ASP A 357 0.47 49.67 23.62
C ASP A 357 0.76 49.30 22.16
N ALA A 358 -0.27 48.77 21.52
CA ALA A 358 -0.36 48.01 20.28
C ALA A 358 0.31 48.57 19.01
N ARG A 359 0.75 47.66 18.12
CA ARG A 359 0.19 47.40 16.77
C ARG A 359 1.20 46.71 15.82
N SER A 360 0.64 46.00 14.83
CA SER A 360 1.26 45.40 13.63
C SER A 360 1.75 43.96 13.86
N GLY A 361 1.19 42.90 13.27
CA GLY A 361 0.61 42.78 11.95
C GLY A 361 1.57 41.99 11.07
N LEU A 362 1.51 40.65 11.12
CA LEU A 362 2.03 39.79 10.05
C LEU A 362 1.18 38.52 9.96
N VAL A 363 0.45 38.42 8.86
CA VAL A 363 -0.30 37.24 8.44
C VAL A 363 0.70 36.21 7.93
N ALA A 364 0.90 35.14 8.70
CA ALA A 364 1.54 33.91 8.22
C ALA A 364 0.42 32.92 7.88
N GLY A 365 0.25 32.64 6.59
CA GLY A 365 -0.69 31.63 6.09
C GLY A 365 -0.25 30.24 6.50
N GLY A 366 -0.80 29.73 7.59
CA GLY A 366 -0.74 28.32 7.98
C GLY A 366 -1.82 27.54 7.24
N ILE A 367 -1.41 26.51 6.49
CA ILE A 367 -2.30 25.51 5.90
C ILE A 367 -2.83 24.64 7.04
N LEU A 368 -4.13 24.77 7.31
CA LEU A 368 -4.89 23.95 8.24
C LEU A 368 -5.32 22.65 7.54
N LEU A 369 -4.62 21.55 7.83
CA LEU A 369 -5.10 20.20 7.53
C LEU A 369 -6.09 19.78 8.62
N VAL A 370 -7.39 19.81 8.30
CA VAL A 370 -8.45 19.32 9.18
C VAL A 370 -8.51 17.79 9.08
N PHE A 371 -8.01 17.11 10.11
CA PHE A 371 -8.29 15.70 10.35
C PHE A 371 -9.62 15.58 11.11
N ILE A 372 -10.66 15.04 10.46
CA ILE A 372 -11.86 14.58 11.16
C ILE A 372 -11.60 13.14 11.62
N ALA A 373 -11.22 12.98 12.89
CA ALA A 373 -11.19 11.70 13.58
C ALA A 373 -12.53 11.50 14.31
N ALA A 374 -13.38 10.60 13.82
CA ALA A 374 -14.55 10.15 14.55
C ALA A 374 -14.14 9.10 15.60
N PHE A 375 -14.07 9.50 16.86
CA PHE A 375 -13.91 8.59 17.99
C PHE A 375 -15.27 7.99 18.37
N VAL A 376 -15.43 6.68 18.21
CA VAL A 376 -16.49 5.91 18.89
C VAL A 376 -15.95 5.48 20.25
N LEU A 377 -16.44 6.13 21.30
CA LEU A 377 -16.17 5.80 22.70
C LEU A 377 -16.81 4.44 23.06
N ARG A 378 -16.01 3.52 23.61
CA ARG A 378 -16.50 2.34 24.36
C ARG A 378 -16.83 2.75 25.80
N PRO A 379 -17.98 2.35 26.38
CA PRO A 379 -18.25 2.56 27.79
C PRO A 379 -17.45 1.56 28.66
N ARG A 380 -16.86 2.07 29.74
CA ARG A 380 -16.29 1.28 30.84
C ARG A 380 -17.44 0.66 31.65
N GLN A 381 -17.39 -0.66 31.86
CA GLN A 381 -18.18 -1.33 32.90
C GLN A 381 -17.37 -1.35 34.20
N LYS A 382 -18.05 -1.08 35.32
CA LYS A 382 -17.68 -1.59 36.65
C LYS A 382 -18.32 -2.95 36.83
#